data_AF-A0A2V7XKV6-F1
#
_entry.id   AF-A0A2V7XKV6-F1
#
_cell.length_a   1.000
_cell.length_b   1.000
_cell.length_c   1.000
_cell.angle_alpha   90.00
_cell.angle_beta   90.00
_cell.angle_gamma   90.00
#
_symmetry.space_group_name_H-M   'P 1'
#
loop_
_entity.id
_entity.type
_entity.pdbx_description
1 polymer ?
#
loop_
_entity_poly.entity_id
_entity_poly.type
_entity_poly.pdbx_seq_one_letter_code
_entity_poly.pdbx_strand_id
1 'polypeptide(L)'
;MVAQMLPEFTRRTGIRVDVQQIPWSAAHEKLLTAFVGEATPDVAQLGNTWIPEFHTVGALEDLTPWLTHSTIRPQNYFPGIWATNQVSGVVYGVPWYVDTRVIFYRTDLVSKIPRTWDAWIAAMQQVKQKRPNNYAILLPTNQFDEVTIMALSNHASLLNASGTEGAFRDPKFAQAFTFFISIFRKGLAAPLANTQIANVYQAFAQGDFAMYITGP
;
A
#
# COMPACT_ATOMS: atom_id res chain seq x y z
N MET A 1 3.39 10.30 -16.33
CA MET A 1 4.40 9.26 -16.65
C MET A 1 3.99 8.40 -17.85
N VAL A 2 2.83 7.71 -17.86
CA VAL A 2 2.40 6.88 -19.01
C VAL A 2 2.32 7.64 -20.33
N ALA A 3 1.67 8.81 -20.32
CA ALA A 3 1.50 9.62 -21.54
C ALA A 3 2.83 10.00 -22.22
N GLN A 4 3.91 10.13 -21.45
CA GLN A 4 5.25 10.45 -21.97
C GLN A 4 5.90 9.26 -22.67
N MET A 5 5.49 8.03 -22.36
CA MET A 5 6.00 6.79 -22.97
C MET A 5 5.27 6.44 -24.28
N LEU A 6 4.08 7.00 -24.51
CA LEU A 6 3.23 6.64 -25.65
C LEU A 6 3.82 7.00 -27.02
N PRO A 7 4.51 8.14 -27.23
CA PRO A 7 5.12 8.43 -28.52
C PRO A 7 6.11 7.34 -28.97
N GLU A 8 6.90 6.80 -28.02
CA GLU A 8 7.82 5.70 -28.29
C GLU A 8 7.06 4.42 -28.65
N PHE A 9 6.03 4.09 -27.87
CA PHE A 9 5.18 2.92 -28.11
C PHE A 9 4.56 2.97 -29.52
N THR A 10 3.90 4.08 -29.87
CA THR A 10 3.28 4.26 -31.18
C THR A 10 4.31 4.21 -32.30
N ARG A 11 5.50 4.78 -32.12
CA ARG A 11 6.57 4.68 -33.13
C ARG A 11 7.02 3.24 -33.37
N ARG A 12 7.08 2.41 -32.32
CA ARG A 12 7.53 1.02 -32.42
C ARG A 12 6.46 0.05 -32.93
N THR A 13 5.19 0.30 -32.62
CA THR A 13 4.10 -0.65 -32.89
C THR A 13 3.15 -0.18 -33.98
N GLY A 14 3.13 1.12 -34.29
CA GLY A 14 2.10 1.74 -35.12
C GLY A 14 0.76 1.94 -34.41
N ILE A 15 0.62 1.48 -33.16
CA ILE A 15 -0.64 1.53 -32.41
C ILE A 15 -0.76 2.86 -31.68
N ARG A 16 -1.86 3.57 -31.89
CA ARG A 16 -2.21 4.77 -31.14
C ARG A 16 -2.95 4.39 -29.87
N VAL A 17 -2.55 4.99 -28.74
CA VAL A 17 -3.20 4.80 -27.44
C VAL A 17 -3.90 6.10 -27.04
N ASP A 18 -5.18 6.02 -26.74
CA ASP A 18 -5.94 7.11 -26.11
C ASP A 18 -5.93 6.91 -24.59
N VAL A 19 -5.58 7.96 -23.84
CA VAL A 19 -5.45 7.88 -22.38
C VAL A 19 -6.52 8.71 -21.72
N GLN A 20 -7.38 8.03 -20.98
CA GLN A 20 -8.33 8.67 -20.10
C GLN A 20 -7.84 8.65 -18.66
N GLN A 21 -7.67 9.84 -18.07
CA GLN A 21 -7.37 9.97 -16.66
C GLN A 21 -8.67 9.99 -15.86
N ILE A 22 -8.79 9.07 -14.90
CA ILE A 22 -9.95 8.97 -14.02
C ILE A 22 -9.46 9.23 -12.60
N PRO A 23 -10.10 10.15 -11.84
CA PRO A 23 -9.80 10.31 -10.43
C PRO A 23 -9.98 8.98 -9.69
N TRP A 24 -8.98 8.58 -8.90
CA TRP A 24 -8.98 7.27 -8.23
C TRP A 24 -10.24 7.02 -7.39
N SER A 25 -10.74 8.06 -6.72
CA SER A 25 -11.96 8.03 -5.90
C SER A 25 -13.23 7.66 -6.69
N ALA A 26 -13.23 7.84 -8.02
CA ALA A 26 -14.35 7.52 -8.90
C ALA A 26 -14.03 6.34 -9.85
N ALA A 27 -12.79 5.85 -9.86
CA ALA A 27 -12.33 4.87 -10.84
C ALA A 27 -13.04 3.52 -10.69
N HIS A 28 -13.25 3.06 -9.46
CA HIS A 28 -13.91 1.79 -9.17
C HIS A 28 -15.35 1.73 -9.74
N GLU A 29 -16.21 2.67 -9.34
CA GLU A 29 -17.60 2.75 -9.80
C GLU A 29 -17.70 2.94 -11.32
N LYS A 30 -16.83 3.79 -11.89
CA LYS A 30 -16.82 4.06 -13.33
C LYS A 30 -16.45 2.81 -14.14
N LEU A 31 -15.48 2.02 -13.69
CA LEU A 31 -15.09 0.78 -14.37
C LEU A 31 -16.19 -0.28 -14.29
N LEU A 32 -16.84 -0.46 -13.14
CA LEU A 32 -17.97 -1.39 -13.02
C LEU A 32 -19.16 -0.97 -13.88
N THR A 33 -19.49 0.32 -13.90
CA THR A 33 -20.56 0.85 -14.76
C THR A 33 -20.22 0.69 -16.24
N ALA A 34 -18.96 0.93 -16.63
CA ALA A 34 -18.49 0.70 -17.99
C ALA A 34 -18.60 -0.77 -18.39
N PHE A 35 -18.34 -1.72 -17.48
CA PHE A 35 -18.53 -3.14 -17.73
C PHE A 35 -20.01 -3.50 -17.97
N VAL A 36 -20.91 -3.05 -17.10
CA VAL A 36 -22.36 -3.28 -17.28
C VAL A 36 -22.90 -2.63 -18.56
N GLY A 37 -22.36 -1.47 -18.93
CA GLY A 37 -22.73 -0.75 -20.14
C GLY A 37 -22.00 -1.17 -21.42
N GLU A 38 -21.21 -2.25 -21.39
CA GLU A 38 -20.42 -2.75 -22.51
C GLU A 38 -19.51 -1.68 -23.16
N ALA A 39 -18.96 -0.79 -22.32
CA ALA A 39 -18.18 0.38 -22.71
C ALA A 39 -16.83 0.45 -21.96
N THR A 40 -16.24 -0.70 -21.66
CA THR A 40 -14.93 -0.82 -20.99
C THR A 40 -13.79 -0.32 -21.88
N PRO A 41 -12.68 0.18 -21.30
CA PRO A 41 -11.45 0.40 -22.07
C PRO A 41 -10.82 -0.95 -22.47
N ASP A 42 -9.95 -0.93 -23.48
CA ASP A 42 -9.17 -2.11 -23.86
C ASP A 42 -8.15 -2.52 -22.78
N VAL A 43 -7.61 -1.53 -22.06
CA VAL A 43 -6.64 -1.72 -20.97
C VAL A 43 -6.96 -0.73 -19.84
N ALA A 44 -6.98 -1.21 -18.60
CA ALA A 44 -7.18 -0.39 -17.41
C ALA A 44 -6.03 -0.53 -16.42
N GLN A 45 -5.64 0.59 -15.79
CA GLN A 45 -4.90 0.53 -14.54
C GLN A 45 -5.87 0.15 -13.43
N LEU A 46 -5.64 -1.00 -12.80
CA LEU A 46 -6.48 -1.51 -11.72
C LEU A 46 -5.70 -1.61 -10.41
N GLY A 47 -6.36 -1.34 -9.29
CA GLY A 47 -5.83 -1.67 -7.98
C GLY A 47 -5.77 -3.18 -7.86
N ASN A 48 -4.63 -3.73 -7.44
CA ASN A 48 -4.52 -5.19 -7.29
C ASN A 48 -5.52 -5.76 -6.26
N THR A 49 -5.96 -4.95 -5.29
CA THR A 49 -7.02 -5.29 -4.34
C THR A 49 -8.41 -5.40 -4.97
N TRP A 50 -8.62 -4.89 -6.19
CA TRP A 50 -9.88 -5.01 -6.94
C TRP A 50 -9.92 -6.21 -7.87
N ILE A 51 -8.77 -6.86 -8.14
CA ILE A 51 -8.69 -8.02 -9.06
C ILE A 51 -9.67 -9.13 -8.66
N PRO A 52 -9.80 -9.55 -7.39
CA PRO A 52 -10.76 -10.60 -7.02
C PRO A 52 -12.22 -10.24 -7.34
N GLU A 53 -12.62 -9.00 -7.12
CA GLU A 53 -13.98 -8.52 -7.40
C GLU A 53 -14.25 -8.49 -8.91
N PHE A 54 -13.33 -7.89 -9.68
CA PHE A 54 -13.47 -7.78 -11.14
C PHE A 54 -13.40 -9.15 -11.82
N HIS A 55 -12.61 -10.08 -11.30
CA HIS A 55 -12.63 -11.48 -11.72
C HIS A 55 -14.00 -12.13 -11.42
N THR A 56 -14.55 -11.91 -10.23
CA THR A 56 -15.83 -12.52 -9.80
C THR A 56 -16.99 -12.12 -10.72
N VAL A 57 -17.02 -10.86 -11.19
CA VAL A 57 -18.03 -10.38 -12.12
C VAL A 57 -17.72 -10.70 -13.59
N GLY A 58 -16.60 -11.36 -13.87
CA GLY A 58 -16.20 -11.74 -15.23
C GLY A 58 -15.65 -10.59 -16.08
N ALA A 59 -15.19 -9.50 -15.46
CA ALA A 59 -14.72 -8.30 -16.15
C ALA A 59 -13.23 -8.33 -16.54
N LEU A 60 -12.51 -9.42 -16.28
CA LEU A 60 -11.08 -9.55 -16.55
C LEU A 60 -10.79 -10.70 -17.51
N GLU A 61 -9.92 -10.43 -18.48
CA GLU A 61 -9.35 -11.41 -19.41
C GLU A 61 -8.32 -12.32 -18.71
N ASP A 62 -8.32 -13.62 -19.02
CA ASP A 62 -7.25 -14.53 -18.62
C ASP A 62 -5.97 -14.21 -19.40
N LEU A 63 -4.98 -13.65 -18.72
CA LEU A 63 -3.70 -13.27 -19.31
C LEU A 63 -2.71 -14.44 -19.44
N THR A 64 -3.02 -15.61 -18.87
CA THR A 64 -2.12 -16.77 -18.83
C THR A 64 -1.66 -17.22 -20.22
N PRO A 65 -2.55 -17.36 -21.23
CA PRO A 65 -2.14 -17.71 -22.59
C PRO A 65 -1.22 -16.65 -23.21
N TRP A 66 -1.50 -15.37 -22.95
CA TRP A 66 -0.76 -14.23 -23.49
C TRP A 66 0.68 -14.17 -22.96
N LEU A 67 0.92 -14.63 -21.73
CA LEU A 67 2.25 -14.63 -21.14
C LEU A 67 3.24 -15.51 -21.92
N THR A 68 2.78 -16.60 -22.52
CA THR A 68 3.63 -17.55 -23.27
C THR A 68 4.29 -16.90 -24.50
N HIS A 69 3.62 -15.92 -25.11
CA HIS A 69 4.09 -15.17 -26.27
C HIS A 69 4.74 -13.82 -25.92
N SER A 70 4.72 -13.44 -24.64
CA SER A 70 5.27 -12.17 -24.18
C SER A 70 6.74 -12.29 -23.76
N THR A 71 7.37 -11.17 -23.43
CA THR A 71 8.66 -11.12 -22.69
C THR A 71 8.46 -11.07 -21.18
N ILE A 72 7.21 -11.03 -20.69
CA ILE A 72 6.88 -10.95 -19.27
C ILE A 72 7.07 -12.33 -18.66
N ARG A 73 7.88 -12.41 -17.61
CA ARG A 73 8.16 -13.66 -16.88
C ARG A 73 7.84 -13.46 -15.41
N PRO A 74 6.97 -14.28 -14.79
CA PRO A 74 6.62 -14.16 -13.36
C PRO A 74 7.85 -14.11 -12.44
N GLN A 75 8.91 -14.82 -12.80
CA GLN A 75 10.16 -14.90 -12.04
C GLN A 75 10.92 -13.58 -11.97
N ASN A 76 10.61 -12.62 -12.86
CA ASN A 76 11.20 -11.28 -12.84
C ASN A 76 10.43 -10.32 -11.90
N TYR A 77 9.36 -10.79 -11.24
CA TYR A 77 8.56 -10.01 -10.30
C TYR A 77 8.71 -10.54 -8.88
N PHE A 78 8.47 -9.66 -7.90
CA PHE A 78 8.38 -10.10 -6.51
C PHE A 78 7.22 -11.11 -6.35
N PRO A 79 7.44 -12.30 -5.76
CA PRO A 79 6.42 -13.34 -5.70
C PRO A 79 5.11 -12.89 -5.05
N GLY A 80 5.18 -12.12 -3.97
CA GLY A 80 4.00 -11.59 -3.29
C GLY A 80 3.18 -10.63 -4.16
N ILE A 81 3.84 -9.83 -5.00
CA ILE A 81 3.18 -8.88 -5.92
C ILE A 81 2.59 -9.60 -7.12
N TRP A 82 3.31 -10.59 -7.66
CA TRP A 82 2.76 -11.43 -8.71
C TRP A 82 1.49 -12.15 -8.25
N ALA A 83 1.53 -12.71 -7.03
CA ALA A 83 0.40 -13.40 -6.43
C ALA A 83 -0.86 -12.52 -6.27
N THR A 84 -0.72 -11.20 -6.07
CA THR A 84 -1.89 -10.30 -5.99
C THR A 84 -2.66 -10.17 -7.30
N ASN A 85 -2.08 -10.64 -8.41
CA ASN A 85 -2.68 -10.59 -9.73
C ASN A 85 -3.20 -11.96 -10.19
N GLN A 86 -3.21 -12.94 -9.29
CA GLN A 86 -3.67 -14.28 -9.57
C GLN A 86 -4.94 -14.62 -8.79
N VAL A 87 -5.88 -15.28 -9.45
CA VAL A 87 -7.02 -15.94 -8.80
C VAL A 87 -7.01 -17.40 -9.21
N SER A 88 -6.95 -18.30 -8.23
CA SER A 88 -6.87 -19.76 -8.46
C SER A 88 -5.75 -20.18 -9.43
N GLY A 89 -4.60 -19.49 -9.38
CA GLY A 89 -3.43 -19.76 -10.22
C GLY A 89 -3.46 -19.11 -11.62
N VAL A 90 -4.59 -18.54 -12.03
CA VAL A 90 -4.79 -17.86 -13.31
C VAL A 90 -4.41 -16.38 -13.17
N VAL A 91 -3.72 -15.81 -14.15
CA VAL A 91 -3.24 -14.42 -14.12
C VAL A 91 -4.26 -13.49 -14.76
N TYR A 92 -4.74 -12.50 -14.01
CA TYR A 92 -5.71 -11.50 -14.48
C TYR A 92 -5.16 -10.07 -14.54
N GLY A 93 -3.88 -9.89 -14.18
CA GLY A 93 -3.21 -8.60 -14.22
C GLY A 93 -1.70 -8.76 -14.34
N VAL A 94 -1.03 -7.74 -14.86
CA VAL A 94 0.43 -7.64 -14.86
C VAL A 94 0.83 -6.49 -13.93
N PRO A 95 1.69 -6.72 -12.92
CA PRO A 95 2.11 -5.65 -12.02
C PRO A 95 2.81 -4.52 -12.77
N TRP A 96 2.31 -3.29 -12.63
CA TRP A 96 2.92 -2.12 -13.26
C TRP A 96 3.85 -1.35 -12.32
N TYR A 97 3.41 -1.08 -11.09
CA TYR A 97 4.24 -0.54 -10.02
C TYR A 97 3.76 -1.09 -8.67
N VAL A 98 4.55 -0.85 -7.62
CA VAL A 98 4.24 -1.27 -6.25
C VAL A 98 4.25 -0.05 -5.35
N ASP A 99 3.16 0.16 -4.63
CA ASP A 99 3.14 1.02 -3.45
C ASP A 99 3.32 0.11 -2.22
N THR A 100 4.32 0.42 -1.40
CA THR A 100 4.55 -0.22 -0.12
C THR A 100 4.95 0.84 0.89
N ARG A 101 4.64 0.60 2.16
CA ARG A 101 4.93 1.54 3.24
C ARG A 101 6.22 1.17 3.94
N VAL A 102 7.08 2.15 4.17
CA VAL A 102 8.34 2.04 4.90
C VAL A 102 8.45 3.13 5.95
N ILE A 103 9.37 2.97 6.91
CA ILE A 103 9.66 4.00 7.89
C ILE A 103 10.70 4.95 7.30
N PHE A 104 10.29 6.17 7.01
CA PHE A 104 11.19 7.31 6.81
C PHE A 104 11.63 7.83 8.18
N TYR A 105 12.90 8.21 8.31
CA TYR A 105 13.45 8.68 9.58
C TYR A 105 14.52 9.75 9.41
N ARG A 106 14.60 10.62 10.41
CA ARG A 106 15.60 11.67 10.54
C ARG A 106 16.90 11.08 11.08
N THR A 107 17.92 10.98 10.24
CA THR A 107 19.22 10.36 10.60
C THR A 107 19.98 11.12 11.70
N ASP A 108 19.72 12.42 11.84
CA ASP A 108 20.25 13.26 12.93
C ASP A 108 19.57 12.98 14.29
N LEU A 109 18.38 12.36 14.29
CA LEU A 109 17.63 12.01 15.50
C LEU A 109 17.67 10.51 15.81
N VAL A 110 17.67 9.67 14.77
CA VAL A 110 17.67 8.21 14.83
C VAL A 110 18.80 7.70 13.92
N SER A 111 19.88 7.16 14.50
CA SER A 111 21.07 6.77 13.73
C SER A 111 20.88 5.51 12.88
N LYS A 112 20.01 4.59 13.31
CA LYS A 112 19.69 3.36 12.59
C LYS A 112 18.27 2.92 12.92
N ILE A 113 17.53 2.50 11.91
CA ILE A 113 16.19 1.93 12.10
C ILE A 113 16.28 0.59 12.85
N PRO A 114 15.54 0.45 13.97
CA PRO A 114 15.46 -0.80 14.71
C PRO A 114 14.79 -1.93 13.92
N ARG A 115 15.12 -3.18 14.26
CA ARG A 115 14.60 -4.39 13.58
C ARG A 115 13.56 -5.16 14.41
N THR A 116 13.28 -4.72 15.63
CA THR A 116 12.29 -5.31 16.52
C THR A 116 11.43 -4.21 17.14
N TRP A 117 10.20 -4.54 17.52
CA TRP A 117 9.27 -3.61 18.15
C TRP A 117 9.79 -3.01 19.47
N ASP A 118 10.43 -3.83 20.31
CA ASP A 118 11.01 -3.34 21.56
C ASP A 118 12.13 -2.33 21.32
N ALA A 119 13.04 -2.64 20.39
CA ALA A 119 14.10 -1.72 20.01
C ALA A 119 13.55 -0.46 19.33
N TRP A 120 12.41 -0.57 18.64
CA TRP A 120 11.72 0.57 18.04
C TRP A 120 11.11 1.52 19.07
N ILE A 121 10.46 0.98 20.11
CA ILE A 121 10.01 1.74 21.28
C ILE A 121 11.19 2.41 21.97
N ALA A 122 12.30 1.69 22.20
CA ALA A 122 13.48 2.26 22.82
C ALA A 122 14.06 3.44 22.01
N ALA A 123 14.15 3.31 20.68
CA ALA A 123 14.59 4.40 19.81
C ALA A 123 13.63 5.60 19.88
N MET A 124 12.32 5.36 19.86
CA MET A 124 11.31 6.43 20.02
C MET A 124 11.44 7.15 21.37
N GLN A 125 11.70 6.42 22.46
CA GLN A 125 11.93 7.00 23.78
C GLN A 125 13.20 7.86 23.83
N GLN A 126 14.28 7.44 23.16
CA GLN A 126 15.50 8.25 23.06
C GLN A 126 15.25 9.56 22.30
N VAL A 127 14.42 9.54 21.25
CA VAL A 127 14.00 10.77 20.57
C VAL A 127 13.27 11.69 21.54
N LYS A 128 12.30 11.17 22.30
CA LYS A 128 11.55 11.94 23.31
C LYS A 128 12.45 12.52 24.41
N GLN A 129 13.48 11.80 24.84
CA GLN A 129 14.43 12.31 25.84
C GLN A 129 15.21 13.53 25.32
N LYS A 130 15.60 13.52 24.04
CA LYS A 130 16.32 14.64 23.40
C LYS A 130 15.39 15.79 23.01
N ARG A 131 14.12 15.48 22.70
CA ARG A 131 13.11 16.41 22.18
C ARG A 131 11.77 16.20 22.91
N PRO A 132 11.65 16.63 24.18
CA PRO A 132 10.48 16.34 25.00
C PRO A 132 9.17 16.94 24.45
N ASN A 133 9.26 18.04 23.70
CA ASN A 133 8.10 18.73 23.12
C ASN A 133 7.70 18.23 21.73
N ASN A 134 8.48 17.32 21.13
CA ASN A 134 8.22 16.75 19.80
C ASN A 134 7.75 15.30 19.92
N TYR A 135 7.21 14.73 18.86
CA TYR A 135 6.84 13.32 18.81
C TYR A 135 7.98 12.46 18.25
N ALA A 136 7.96 11.17 18.53
CA ALA A 136 8.95 10.25 17.98
C ALA A 136 8.54 9.77 16.58
N ILE A 137 7.23 9.60 16.35
CA ILE A 137 6.68 9.11 15.09
C ILE A 137 5.32 9.75 14.79
N LEU A 138 5.05 9.97 13.51
CA LEU A 138 3.70 10.25 13.01
C LEU A 138 3.02 8.94 12.58
N LEU A 139 1.83 8.70 13.15
CA LEU A 139 0.92 7.62 12.81
C LEU A 139 -0.49 8.22 12.68
N PRO A 140 -0.92 8.65 11.47
CA PRO A 140 -2.21 9.30 11.28
C PRO A 140 -3.38 8.40 11.70
N THR A 141 -4.29 8.91 12.52
CA THR A 141 -5.40 8.11 13.08
C THR A 141 -6.54 7.84 12.10
N ASN A 142 -6.52 8.48 10.93
CA ASN A 142 -7.50 8.34 9.86
C ASN A 142 -6.97 7.49 8.68
N GLN A 143 -5.93 6.70 8.92
CA GLN A 143 -5.35 5.75 7.97
C GLN A 143 -5.47 4.33 8.54
N PHE A 144 -5.62 3.34 7.66
CA PHE A 144 -5.72 1.92 8.03
C PHE A 144 -4.40 1.16 7.82
N ASP A 145 -3.48 1.74 7.04
CA ASP A 145 -2.24 1.12 6.60
C ASP A 145 -1.39 0.72 7.82
N GLU A 146 -1.27 1.59 8.82
CA GLU A 146 -0.41 1.39 9.99
C GLU A 146 -0.84 0.17 10.81
N VAL A 147 -2.14 0.04 11.11
CA VAL A 147 -2.66 -1.10 11.87
C VAL A 147 -2.50 -2.39 11.07
N THR A 148 -2.76 -2.33 9.75
CA THR A 148 -2.57 -3.47 8.85
C THR A 148 -1.11 -3.92 8.80
N ILE A 149 -0.16 -2.98 8.69
CA ILE A 149 1.28 -3.27 8.70
C ILE A 149 1.70 -3.90 10.02
N MET A 150 1.25 -3.37 11.16
CA MET A 150 1.57 -3.96 12.47
C MET A 150 1.04 -5.39 12.56
N ALA A 151 -0.22 -5.63 12.16
CA ALA A 151 -0.82 -6.96 12.16
C ALA A 151 -0.03 -7.95 11.28
N LEU A 152 0.25 -7.58 10.03
CA LEU A 152 0.99 -8.42 9.09
C LEU A 152 2.44 -8.67 9.54
N SER A 153 3.11 -7.68 10.12
CA SER A 153 4.46 -7.85 10.68
C SER A 153 4.52 -8.80 11.88
N ASN A 154 3.39 -9.02 12.55
CA ASN A 154 3.22 -10.02 13.61
C ASN A 154 2.65 -11.34 13.10
N HIS A 155 2.62 -11.54 11.78
CA HIS A 155 2.04 -12.72 11.13
C HIS A 155 0.57 -12.97 11.51
N ALA A 156 -0.18 -11.91 11.82
CA ALA A 156 -1.62 -11.99 12.01
C ALA A 156 -2.32 -12.06 10.66
N SER A 157 -3.40 -12.83 10.58
CA SER A 157 -4.30 -12.83 9.43
C SER A 157 -5.47 -11.87 9.69
N LEU A 158 -5.96 -11.19 8.66
CA LEU A 158 -7.13 -10.31 8.78
C LEU A 158 -8.46 -11.08 8.64
N LEU A 159 -8.42 -12.21 7.93
CA LEU A 159 -9.54 -13.14 7.76
C LEU A 159 -9.14 -14.53 8.29
N ASN A 160 -10.15 -15.36 8.56
CA ASN A 160 -9.94 -16.78 8.85
C ASN A 160 -9.40 -17.53 7.61
N ALA A 161 -8.98 -18.78 7.78
CA ALA A 161 -8.38 -19.57 6.70
C ALA A 161 -9.31 -19.77 5.48
N SER A 162 -10.64 -19.75 5.67
CA SER A 162 -11.62 -19.83 4.59
C SER A 162 -11.96 -18.49 3.93
N GLY A 163 -11.46 -17.37 4.48
CA GLY A 163 -11.77 -16.02 3.97
C GLY A 163 -13.21 -15.56 4.24
N THR A 164 -13.96 -16.23 5.12
CA THR A 164 -15.41 -16.00 5.34
C THR A 164 -15.72 -15.15 6.57
N GLU A 165 -14.77 -15.03 7.50
CA GLU A 165 -14.95 -14.27 8.75
C GLU A 165 -13.69 -13.47 9.08
N GLY A 166 -13.85 -12.37 9.81
CA GLY A 166 -12.72 -11.59 10.30
C GLY A 166 -11.94 -12.30 11.41
N ALA A 167 -10.62 -12.30 11.32
CA ALA A 167 -9.71 -12.92 12.29
C ALA A 167 -9.16 -11.93 13.33
N PHE A 168 -9.82 -10.79 13.55
CA PHE A 168 -9.37 -9.74 14.46
C PHE A 168 -9.30 -10.14 15.94
N ARG A 169 -9.91 -11.26 16.33
CA ARG A 169 -9.82 -11.84 17.67
C ARG A 169 -8.57 -12.73 17.87
N ASP A 170 -7.81 -12.98 16.81
CA ASP A 170 -6.56 -13.74 16.89
C ASP A 170 -5.58 -13.05 17.86
N PRO A 171 -4.94 -13.79 18.79
CA PRO A 171 -3.98 -13.22 19.74
C PRO A 171 -2.86 -12.40 19.08
N LYS A 172 -2.42 -12.77 17.87
CA LYS A 172 -1.40 -12.03 17.12
C LYS A 172 -1.91 -10.68 16.65
N PHE A 173 -3.17 -10.60 16.21
CA PHE A 173 -3.79 -9.33 15.85
C PHE A 173 -3.95 -8.45 17.10
N ALA A 174 -4.46 -9.03 18.19
CA ALA A 174 -4.63 -8.31 19.46
C ALA A 174 -3.29 -7.78 20.02
N GLN A 175 -2.21 -8.55 19.90
CA GLN A 175 -0.87 -8.12 20.27
C GLN A 175 -0.38 -6.95 19.41
N ALA A 176 -0.55 -7.04 18.09
CA ALA A 176 -0.16 -5.97 17.16
C ALA A 176 -0.94 -4.68 17.40
N PHE A 177 -2.26 -4.79 17.61
CA PHE A 177 -3.11 -3.65 17.92
C PHE A 177 -2.75 -3.04 19.28
N THR A 178 -2.49 -3.86 20.29
CA THR A 178 -2.03 -3.40 21.61
C THR A 178 -0.68 -2.68 21.51
N PHE A 179 0.24 -3.20 20.70
CA PHE A 179 1.52 -2.56 20.42
C PHE A 179 1.31 -1.18 19.77
N PHE A 180 0.51 -1.08 18.72
CA PHE A 180 0.16 0.17 18.05
C PHE A 180 -0.42 1.21 19.03
N ILE A 181 -1.41 0.82 19.83
CA ILE A 181 -2.02 1.70 20.84
C ILE A 181 -1.01 2.13 21.92
N SER A 182 -0.06 1.26 22.27
CA SER A 182 0.97 1.58 23.27
C SER A 182 1.85 2.77 22.87
N ILE A 183 2.07 3.00 21.57
CA ILE A 183 2.85 4.12 21.04
C ILE A 183 2.19 5.45 21.43
N PHE A 184 0.87 5.55 21.24
CA PHE A 184 0.09 6.73 21.64
C PHE A 184 0.02 6.88 23.17
N ARG A 185 -0.23 5.79 23.90
CA ARG A 185 -0.30 5.82 25.38
C ARG A 185 1.02 6.25 26.03
N LYS A 186 2.16 5.96 25.40
CA LYS A 186 3.49 6.40 25.83
C LYS A 186 3.84 7.83 25.39
N GLY A 187 2.95 8.53 24.68
CA GLY A 187 3.19 9.87 24.15
C GLY A 187 4.24 9.93 23.04
N LEU A 188 4.51 8.81 22.38
CA LEU A 188 5.50 8.71 21.29
C LEU A 188 4.92 9.19 19.95
N ALA A 189 3.60 9.11 19.78
CA ALA A 189 2.85 9.63 18.64
C ALA A 189 1.69 10.50 19.12
N ALA A 190 1.32 11.49 18.32
CA ALA A 190 0.13 12.31 18.53
C ALA A 190 -1.09 11.62 17.92
N PRO A 191 -2.27 11.63 18.57
CA PRO A 191 -3.50 11.09 17.99
C PRO A 191 -4.11 12.09 16.98
N LEU A 192 -3.39 12.35 15.89
CA LEU A 192 -3.77 13.31 14.85
C LEU A 192 -4.12 12.58 13.56
N ALA A 193 -5.14 13.06 12.86
CA ALA A 193 -5.36 12.75 11.45
C ALA A 193 -4.34 13.51 10.59
N ASN A 194 -4.01 12.99 9.40
CA ASN A 194 -3.10 13.67 8.48
C ASN A 194 -3.62 15.04 8.02
N THR A 195 -4.95 15.21 7.94
CA THR A 195 -5.63 16.47 7.60
C THR A 195 -5.43 17.57 8.65
N GLN A 196 -5.02 17.21 9.87
CA GLN A 196 -4.69 18.18 10.92
C GLN A 196 -3.26 18.70 10.82
N ILE A 197 -2.46 18.17 9.88
CA ILE A 197 -1.08 18.58 9.64
C ILE A 197 -1.02 19.32 8.31
N ALA A 198 -0.78 20.64 8.37
CA ALA A 198 -0.80 21.50 7.19
C ALA A 198 0.15 21.02 6.07
N ASN A 199 1.36 20.57 6.45
CA ASN A 199 2.30 19.94 5.54
C ASN A 199 3.14 18.90 6.28
N VAL A 200 2.86 17.62 6.03
CA VAL A 200 3.54 16.50 6.70
C VAL A 200 5.04 16.46 6.41
N TYR A 201 5.48 16.84 5.21
CA TYR A 201 6.89 16.82 4.84
C TYR A 201 7.66 17.97 5.49
N GLN A 202 7.04 19.15 5.60
CA GLN A 202 7.62 20.27 6.31
C GLN A 202 7.72 19.98 7.82
N ALA A 203 6.67 19.44 8.43
CA ALA A 203 6.67 19.03 9.84
C ALA A 203 7.77 18.00 10.13
N PHE A 204 7.95 17.02 9.24
CA PHE A 204 9.05 16.04 9.30
C PHE A 204 10.44 16.70 9.16
N ALA A 205 10.59 17.63 8.21
CA ALA A 205 11.83 18.38 8.00
C ALA A 205 12.17 19.32 9.17
N GLN A 206 11.16 19.84 9.89
CA GLN A 206 11.33 20.66 11.08
C GLN A 206 11.59 19.81 12.35
N GLY A 207 11.28 18.52 12.30
CA GLY A 207 11.51 17.57 13.39
C GLY A 207 10.36 17.52 14.39
N ASP A 208 9.14 17.91 14.00
CA ASP A 208 7.93 17.74 14.81
C ASP A 208 7.69 16.27 15.17
N PHE A 209 8.12 15.37 14.29
CA PHE A 209 8.28 13.95 14.51
C PHE A 209 9.54 13.42 13.81
N ALA A 210 10.20 12.43 14.41
CA ALA A 210 11.47 11.91 13.89
C ALA A 210 11.31 10.75 12.89
N MET A 211 10.15 10.10 12.87
CA MET A 211 9.83 8.96 12.00
C MET A 211 8.44 9.14 11.38
N TYR A 212 8.24 8.58 10.19
CA TYR A 212 6.95 8.58 9.50
C TYR A 212 6.81 7.32 8.64
N ILE A 213 5.70 6.59 8.79
CA ILE A 213 5.36 5.47 7.92
C ILE A 213 4.66 6.02 6.68
N THR A 214 5.29 5.92 5.52
CA THR A 214 4.70 6.33 4.24
C THR A 214 5.31 5.57 3.07
N GLY A 215 4.82 5.79 1.86
CA GLY A 215 5.26 5.10 0.64
C GLY A 215 6.12 5.97 -0.28
N PRO A 216 6.61 5.36 -1.38
CA PRO A 216 7.28 6.04 -2.47
C PRO A 216 6.36 6.99 -3.26
#